data_AF-A0A969HV99-F1
#
_entry.id   AF-A0A969HV99-F1
#
_cell.length_a   1.000
_cell.length_b   1.000
_cell.length_c   1.000
_cell.angle_alpha   90.00
_cell.angle_beta   90.00
_cell.angle_gamma   90.00
#
_symmetry.space_group_name_H-M   'P 1'
#
loop_
_entity.id
_entity.type
_entity.pdbx_description
1 polymer ?
#
loop_
_entity_poly.entity_id
_entity_poly.type
_entity_poly.pdbx_seq_one_letter_code
_entity_poly.pdbx_strand_id
1 'polypeptide(L)' 'MDVPEEDARQAMVDSHTPDWIINALMELNHITRQGWTNVYAEDYKNVTGKEYSSAFAFFEANQAAF' A
#
# COMPACT_ATOMS: atom_id res chain seq x y z
N MET A 1 5.84 3.16 -10.63
CA MET A 1 5.15 3.57 -11.87
C MET A 1 4.16 4.64 -11.47
N ASP A 2 4.33 5.88 -11.94
CA ASP A 2 3.30 6.92 -11.82
C ASP A 2 2.23 6.61 -12.87
N VAL A 3 1.25 5.79 -12.51
CA VAL A 3 0.03 5.62 -13.30
C VAL A 3 -0.79 6.91 -13.12
N PRO A 4 -1.31 7.53 -14.19
CA PRO A 4 -2.23 8.65 -14.07
C PRO A 4 -3.41 8.29 -13.15
N GLU A 5 -3.79 9.21 -12.27
CA GLU A 5 -4.81 8.96 -11.24
C GLU A 5 -6.14 8.49 -11.85
N GLU A 6 -6.50 9.02 -13.01
CA GLU A 6 -7.72 8.65 -13.72
C GLU A 6 -7.66 7.22 -14.27
N ASP A 7 -6.51 6.79 -14.78
CA ASP A 7 -6.32 5.41 -15.25
C ASP A 7 -6.42 4.41 -14.08
N ALA A 8 -5.87 4.79 -12.92
CA ALA A 8 -5.99 4.00 -11.69
C ALA A 8 -7.44 3.92 -11.20
N ARG A 9 -8.18 5.04 -11.24
CA ARG A 9 -9.61 5.09 -10.90
C ARG A 9 -10.44 4.20 -11.83
N GLN A 10 -10.23 4.32 -13.15
CA GLN A 10 -10.97 3.53 -14.13
C GLN A 10 -10.72 2.04 -13.95
N ALA A 11 -9.48 1.62 -13.72
CA ALA A 11 -9.15 0.22 -13.44
C ALA A 11 -9.88 -0.34 -12.20
N MET A 12 -10.12 0.50 -11.17
CA MET A 12 -10.88 0.09 -9.98
C MET A 12 -12.39 0.03 -10.23
N VAL A 13 -12.92 0.92 -11.07
CA VAL A 13 -14.32 0.84 -11.53
C VAL A 13 -14.53 -0.46 -12.32
N ASP A 14 -13.61 -0.77 -13.23
CA ASP A 14 -13.65 -1.96 -14.06
C ASP A 14 -13.54 -3.25 -13.23
N SER A 15 -12.90 -3.19 -12.06
CA SER A 15 -12.83 -4.31 -11.09
C SER A 15 -14.04 -4.37 -10.15
N HIS A 16 -15.08 -3.59 -10.42
CA HIS A 16 -16.30 -3.49 -9.60
C HIS A 16 -16.03 -3.05 -8.15
N THR A 17 -14.98 -2.27 -7.92
CA THR A 17 -14.72 -1.68 -6.60
C THR A 17 -15.78 -0.60 -6.31
N PRO A 18 -16.41 -0.60 -5.13
CA PRO A 18 -17.35 0.45 -4.75
C PRO A 18 -16.72 1.85 -4.73
N ASP A 19 -17.43 2.86 -5.24
CA ASP A 19 -16.94 4.24 -5.39
C ASP A 19 -16.33 4.83 -4.12
N TRP A 20 -16.92 4.55 -2.96
CA TRP A 20 -16.41 5.05 -1.68
C TRP A 20 -15.03 4.48 -1.33
N ILE A 21 -14.75 3.24 -1.73
CA ILE A 21 -13.42 2.61 -1.57
C ILE A 21 -12.45 3.25 -2.57
N ILE A 22 -12.86 3.44 -3.81
CA ILE A 22 -12.02 4.08 -4.83
C ILE A 22 -11.58 5.46 -4.35
N ASN A 23 -12.53 6.28 -3.87
CA ASN A 23 -12.21 7.61 -3.35
C ASN A 23 -11.26 7.57 -2.15
N ALA A 24 -11.48 6.64 -1.20
CA ALA A 24 -10.57 6.46 -0.06
C ALA A 24 -9.16 6.04 -0.49
N LEU A 25 -9.02 5.17 -1.50
CA LEU A 25 -7.73 4.74 -2.03
C LEU A 25 -7.00 5.86 -2.78
N MET A 26 -7.74 6.68 -3.53
CA MET A 26 -7.16 7.87 -4.20
C MET A 26 -6.65 8.88 -3.17
N GLU A 27 -7.43 9.15 -2.13
CA GLU A 27 -7.02 10.04 -1.03
C GLU A 27 -5.81 9.48 -0.28
N LEU A 28 -5.81 8.18 0.04
CA LEU A 28 -4.67 7.52 0.68
C LEU A 28 -3.40 7.63 -0.18
N ASN A 29 -3.49 7.38 -1.48
CA ASN A 29 -2.36 7.53 -2.41
C ASN A 29 -1.83 8.98 -2.41
N HIS A 30 -2.71 9.97 -2.38
CA HIS A 30 -2.32 11.37 -2.28
C HIS A 30 -1.53 11.66 -1.00
N ILE A 31 -2.00 11.18 0.15
CA ILE A 31 -1.32 11.31 1.46
C ILE A 31 0.03 10.57 1.46
N THR A 32 0.09 9.36 0.89
CA THR A 32 1.32 8.58 0.78
C THR A 32 2.38 9.28 -0.06
N ARG A 33 2.01 9.88 -1.20
CA ARG A 33 2.94 10.63 -2.07
C ARG A 33 3.52 11.88 -1.40
N GLN A 34 2.79 12.46 -0.46
CA GLN A 34 3.29 13.57 0.36
C GLN A 34 4.25 13.11 1.47
N GLY A 35 4.41 11.80 1.69
CA GLY A 35 5.38 11.23 2.64
C GLY A 35 4.89 11.12 4.08
N TRP A 36 3.63 11.45 4.37
CA TRP A 36 3.07 11.37 5.74
C TRP A 36 3.10 9.95 6.32
N THR A 37 3.15 8.93 5.46
CA THR A 37 3.20 7.52 5.87
C THR A 37 4.62 6.98 6.00
N ASN A 38 5.66 7.78 5.75
CA ASN A 38 7.06 7.33 5.75
C ASN A 38 7.70 7.39 7.14
N VAL A 39 6.98 6.93 8.16
CA VAL A 39 7.43 6.93 9.55
C VAL A 39 7.48 5.51 10.08
N TYR A 40 8.51 5.22 10.87
CA TYR A 40 8.68 3.95 11.56
C TYR A 40 8.40 4.14 13.05
N ALA A 41 7.68 3.19 13.65
CA ALA A 41 7.47 3.12 15.09
C ALA A 41 8.18 1.88 15.65
N GLU A 42 8.57 1.91 16.93
CA GLU A 42 9.19 0.75 17.61
C GLU A 42 8.16 -0.19 18.24
N ASP A 43 6.86 0.14 18.16
CA ASP A 43 5.79 -0.56 18.88
C ASP A 43 5.71 -2.06 18.55
N TYR A 44 5.86 -2.43 17.27
CA TYR A 44 5.88 -3.84 16.88
C TYR A 44 7.00 -4.61 17.58
N LYS A 45 8.21 -4.04 17.60
CA LYS A 45 9.37 -4.64 18.26
C LYS A 45 9.19 -4.67 19.76
N ASN A 46 8.69 -3.59 20.37
CA ASN A 46 8.44 -3.51 21.81
C ASN A 46 7.38 -4.52 22.28
N VAL A 47 6.32 -4.73 21.49
CA VAL A 47 5.22 -5.66 21.84
C VAL A 47 5.59 -7.11 21.55
N THR A 48 6.28 -7.39 20.43
CA THR A 48 6.50 -8.77 19.95
C THR A 48 7.91 -9.31 20.19
N GLY A 49 8.89 -8.43 20.44
CA GLY A 49 10.31 -8.75 20.50
C GLY A 49 10.95 -9.06 19.13
N LYS A 50 10.23 -8.87 18.02
CA LYS A 50 10.68 -9.21 16.66
C LYS A 50 11.02 -7.96 15.86
N GLU A 51 11.99 -8.09 14.95
CA GLU A 51 12.30 -7.07 13.96
C GLU A 51 11.26 -7.08 12.81
N TYR A 52 11.03 -5.92 12.20
CA TYR A 52 10.23 -5.82 10.98
C TYR A 52 10.90 -6.59 9.83
N SER A 53 10.08 -7.28 9.03
CA SER A 53 10.54 -7.83 7.75
C SER A 53 10.37 -6.80 6.63
N SER A 54 11.23 -6.85 5.62
CA SER A 54 11.15 -5.94 4.48
C SER A 54 10.17 -6.47 3.43
N ALA A 55 9.62 -5.56 2.62
CA ALA A 55 8.83 -5.95 1.44
C ALA A 55 9.64 -6.84 0.48
N PHE A 56 10.96 -6.60 0.35
CA PHE A 56 11.84 -7.43 -0.45
C PHE A 56 11.88 -8.88 0.04
N ALA A 57 12.08 -9.08 1.35
CA ALA A 57 12.07 -10.42 1.95
C ALA A 57 10.72 -11.12 1.78
N PHE A 58 9.61 -10.37 1.84
CA PHE A 58 8.29 -10.92 1.54
C PHE A 58 8.17 -11.40 0.09
N PHE A 59 8.57 -10.59 -0.89
CA PHE A 59 8.49 -10.98 -2.30
C PHE A 59 9.41 -12.15 -2.63
N GLU A 60 10.62 -12.19 -2.05
CA GLU A 60 11.54 -13.32 -2.21
C GLU A 60 10.95 -14.63 -1.68
N ALA A 61 10.31 -14.58 -0.51
CA ALA A 61 9.67 -15.77 0.08
C ALA A 61 8.42 -16.23 -0.69
N ASN A 62 7.79 -15.35 -1.47
CA ASN A 62 6.51 -15.60 -2.15
C ASN A 62 6.60 -15.51 -3.69
N GLN A 63 7.79 -15.68 -4.26
CA GLN A 63 8.01 -15.57 -5.72
C GLN A 63 7.08 -16.46 -6.55
N ALA A 64 6.65 -17.62 -6.03
CA ALA A 64 5.77 -18.53 -6.76
C ALA A 64 4.32 -18.02 -6.91
N ALA A 65 3.92 -16.99 -6.14
CA ALA A 65 2.55 -16.45 -6.12
C ALA A 65 2.38 -15.19 -7.00
N PHE A 66 3.46 -14.66 -7.55
CA PHE A 66 3.51 -13.43 -8.35
C PHE A 66 4.19 -13.73 -9.70
#